data_AF-A0AAU1ATB8-F1
#
_entry.id   AF-A0AAU1ATB8-F1
#
_cell.length_a   1.000
_cell.length_b   1.000
_cell.length_c   1.000
_cell.angle_alpha   90.00
_cell.angle_beta   90.00
_cell.angle_gamma   90.00
#
_symmetry.space_group_name_H-M   'P 1'
#
loop_
_entity.id
_entity.type
_entity.pdbx_description
1 polymer ?
#
loop_
_entity_poly.entity_id
_entity_poly.type
_entity_poly.pdbx_seq_one_letter_code
_entity_poly.pdbx_strand_id
1 'polypeptide(L)'
;MPDEMTCADCVGQLTHHQTGVLAEPIRTVVDEHLAGCPDCAAFAEQLIATDTLLQSVPRPVSRSGLAPGNHAPAVLSALQQLADSLDRARADDLVQDVLTEALAVGEDLDLEILTRALVDRVLADGADERQVSAFAVADRTQQLDVDADTPDLFYPQFYLDGPDLGGFITSPNIWGGDNQLLGPEDDLVTAELLDQVNEALDKLPPPAGPLAQLVLLDGMPITAAAAAMRLSPHEAASALHLARIRLRAAVATTLS
;
A
#
# COMPACT_ATOMS: atom_id res chain seq x y z
N MET A 1 -11.37 14.09 34.90
CA MET A 1 -10.11 14.20 34.14
C MET A 1 -10.33 13.38 32.89
N PRO A 2 -10.12 13.90 31.67
CA PRO A 2 -10.10 13.02 30.51
C PRO A 2 -9.00 11.97 30.79
N ASP A 3 -9.34 10.69 30.63
CA ASP A 3 -8.39 9.59 30.81
C ASP A 3 -7.12 9.90 30.01
N GLU A 4 -5.96 9.84 30.65
CA GLU A 4 -4.69 10.03 29.97
C GLU A 4 -4.56 8.98 28.86
N MET A 5 -4.57 9.44 27.61
CA MET A 5 -4.34 8.59 26.45
C MET A 5 -2.89 8.12 26.44
N THR A 6 -2.67 6.81 26.35
CA THR A 6 -1.32 6.26 26.19
C THR A 6 -0.85 6.37 24.75
N CYS A 7 0.46 6.27 24.51
CA CYS A 7 1.00 6.24 23.14
C CYS A 7 0.45 5.05 22.34
N ALA A 8 0.22 3.90 22.97
CA ALA A 8 -0.37 2.73 22.32
C ALA A 8 -1.81 2.99 21.87
N ASP A 9 -2.61 3.66 22.71
CA ASP A 9 -3.97 4.07 22.36
C ASP A 9 -3.95 5.10 21.23
N CYS A 10 -3.06 6.09 21.29
CA CYS A 10 -2.89 7.10 20.24
C CYS A 10 -2.59 6.43 18.90
N VAL A 11 -1.55 5.57 18.85
CA VAL A 11 -1.17 4.82 17.65
C VAL A 11 -2.34 4.02 17.09
N GLY A 12 -3.08 3.29 17.94
CA GLY A 12 -4.24 2.50 17.51
C GLY A 12 -5.39 3.32 16.91
N GLN A 13 -5.48 4.61 17.23
CA GLN A 13 -6.51 5.53 16.73
C GLN A 13 -6.05 6.39 15.54
N LEU A 14 -4.76 6.39 15.18
CA LEU A 14 -4.19 7.29 14.18
C LEU A 14 -4.89 7.23 12.82
N THR A 15 -5.17 6.03 12.32
CA THR A 15 -5.83 5.90 11.02
C THR A 15 -7.28 6.36 11.08
N HIS A 16 -8.00 6.05 12.16
CA HIS A 16 -9.36 6.57 12.37
C HIS A 16 -9.39 8.10 12.46
N HIS A 17 -8.35 8.69 13.06
CA HIS A 17 -8.16 10.14 13.15
C HIS A 17 -7.93 10.75 11.76
N GLN A 18 -6.94 10.23 11.03
CA GLN A 18 -6.56 10.70 9.69
C GLN A 18 -7.69 10.54 8.66
N THR A 19 -8.56 9.54 8.81
CA THR A 19 -9.70 9.30 7.92
C THR A 19 -10.97 10.02 8.37
N GLY A 20 -10.94 10.78 9.47
CA GLY A 20 -12.08 11.52 10.00
C GLY A 20 -13.21 10.65 10.56
N VAL A 21 -12.94 9.39 10.88
CA VAL A 21 -13.94 8.42 11.41
C VAL A 21 -14.15 8.58 12.91
N LEU A 22 -13.15 9.11 13.63
CA LEU A 22 -13.26 9.34 15.07
C LEU A 22 -14.32 10.37 15.44
N ALA A 23 -15.03 10.09 16.53
CA ALA A 23 -15.90 11.07 17.17
C ALA A 23 -15.11 12.26 17.73
N GLU A 24 -15.69 13.45 17.68
CA GLU A 24 -15.08 14.71 18.13
C GLU A 24 -14.38 14.64 19.50
N PRO A 25 -14.99 14.08 20.58
CA PRO A 25 -14.32 14.06 21.88
C PRO A 25 -13.03 13.22 21.88
N ILE A 26 -12.96 12.16 21.07
CA ILE A 26 -11.76 11.32 20.97
C ILE A 26 -10.71 12.01 20.08
N ARG A 27 -11.15 12.68 18.99
CA ARG A 27 -10.25 13.46 18.13
C ARG A 27 -9.48 14.51 18.91
N THR A 28 -10.16 15.27 19.76
CA THR A 28 -9.49 16.30 20.59
C THR A 28 -8.42 15.69 21.50
N VAL A 29 -8.68 14.52 22.10
CA VAL A 29 -7.68 13.85 22.96
C VAL A 29 -6.48 13.35 22.13
N VAL A 30 -6.72 12.82 20.92
CA VAL A 30 -5.63 12.43 20.01
C VAL A 30 -4.81 13.66 19.58
N ASP A 31 -5.46 14.77 19.23
CA ASP A 31 -4.80 16.02 18.83
C ASP A 31 -3.92 16.57 19.96
N GLU A 32 -4.43 16.58 21.20
CA GLU A 32 -3.68 16.99 22.39
C GLU A 32 -2.48 16.07 22.64
N HIS A 33 -2.64 14.75 22.49
CA HIS A 33 -1.55 13.79 22.65
C HIS A 33 -0.47 13.97 21.57
N LEU A 34 -0.85 14.14 20.30
CA LEU A 34 0.10 14.37 19.19
C LEU A 34 0.88 15.67 19.35
N ALA A 35 0.25 16.72 19.88
CA ALA A 35 0.95 17.97 20.21
C ALA A 35 1.94 17.82 21.38
N GLY A 36 1.67 16.89 22.31
CA GLY A 36 2.48 16.65 23.49
C GLY A 36 3.55 15.56 23.37
N CYS A 37 3.44 14.65 22.38
CA CYS A 37 4.32 13.50 22.21
C CYS A 37 5.00 13.51 20.82
N PRO A 38 6.30 13.89 20.74
CA PRO A 38 7.00 14.00 19.46
C PRO A 38 7.14 12.66 18.73
N ASP A 39 7.24 11.54 19.46
CA ASP A 39 7.36 10.21 18.87
C ASP A 39 6.06 9.79 18.15
N CYS A 40 4.90 10.05 18.76
CA CYS A 40 3.60 9.78 18.14
C CYS A 40 3.35 10.69 16.92
N ALA A 41 3.78 11.95 16.98
CA ALA A 41 3.70 12.87 15.85
C ALA A 41 4.58 12.39 14.68
N ALA A 42 5.85 12.05 14.95
CA ALA A 42 6.76 11.51 13.94
C ALA A 42 6.24 10.21 13.33
N PHE A 43 5.67 9.32 14.15
CA PHE A 43 5.06 8.09 13.65
C PHE A 43 3.85 8.37 12.75
N ALA A 44 2.99 9.33 13.11
CA ALA A 44 1.86 9.74 12.27
C ALA A 44 2.32 10.32 10.92
N GLU A 45 3.38 11.14 10.90
CA GLU A 45 4.01 11.65 9.69
C GLU A 45 4.60 10.53 8.83
N GLN A 46 5.25 9.53 9.45
CA GLN A 46 5.79 8.38 8.73
C GLN A 46 4.71 7.55 8.04
N LEU A 47 3.51 7.41 8.64
CA LEU A 47 2.39 6.75 7.97
C LEU A 47 1.97 7.53 6.72
N ILE A 48 1.83 8.86 6.82
CA ILE A 48 1.47 9.71 5.68
C ILE A 48 2.55 9.66 4.57
N ALA A 49 3.82 9.68 4.96
CA ALA A 49 4.93 9.57 4.02
C ALA A 49 4.95 8.21 3.31
N THR A 50 4.66 7.12 4.03
CA THR A 50 4.55 5.77 3.45
C THR A 50 3.41 5.71 2.44
N ASP A 51 2.23 6.22 2.79
CA ASP A 51 1.09 6.27 1.88
C ASP A 51 1.42 7.07 0.60
N THR A 52 2.06 8.23 0.77
CA THR A 52 2.47 9.09 -0.36
C THR A 52 3.49 8.39 -1.26
N LEU A 53 4.45 7.67 -0.66
CA LEU A 53 5.41 6.87 -1.41
C LEU A 53 4.69 5.79 -2.22
N LEU A 54 3.83 4.99 -1.59
CA LEU A 54 3.10 3.89 -2.23
C LEU A 54 2.20 4.36 -3.39
N GLN A 55 1.58 5.53 -3.27
CA GLN A 55 0.79 6.14 -4.34
C GLN A 55 1.63 6.69 -5.49
N SER A 56 2.90 7.02 -5.25
CA SER A 56 3.81 7.57 -6.25
C SER A 56 4.66 6.53 -6.97
N VAL A 57 4.74 5.29 -6.45
CA VAL A 57 5.49 4.21 -7.13
C VAL A 57 4.84 3.88 -8.47
N PRO A 58 5.56 4.03 -9.61
CA PRO A 58 5.06 3.64 -10.92
C PRO A 58 4.86 2.13 -10.93
N ARG A 59 3.61 1.69 -11.05
CA ARG A 59 3.36 0.25 -11.19
C ARG A 59 3.75 -0.22 -12.58
N PRO A 60 4.26 -1.45 -12.72
CA PRO A 60 4.49 -2.04 -14.01
C PRO A 60 3.15 -2.18 -14.73
N VAL A 61 2.81 -1.17 -15.52
CA VAL A 61 1.87 -1.31 -16.63
C VAL A 61 2.44 -2.41 -17.50
N SER A 62 1.68 -3.50 -17.69
CA SER A 62 1.93 -4.45 -18.76
C SER A 62 2.24 -3.64 -20.03
N ARG A 63 3.48 -3.74 -20.50
CA ARG A 63 4.03 -2.92 -21.61
C ARG A 63 3.17 -3.12 -22.86
N SER A 64 2.15 -2.29 -23.00
CA SER A 64 1.44 -2.02 -24.23
C SER A 64 1.23 -0.51 -24.26
N GLY A 65 2.21 0.15 -24.86
CA GLY A 65 2.35 1.61 -24.82
C GLY A 65 1.15 2.30 -25.41
N LEU A 66 0.61 3.30 -24.72
CA LEU A 66 -0.44 4.16 -25.24
C LEU A 66 -0.37 5.58 -24.67
N ALA A 67 -0.71 6.50 -25.57
CA ALA A 67 -0.74 7.95 -25.49
C ALA A 67 -1.59 8.52 -24.33
N PRO A 68 -1.38 9.80 -23.96
CA PRO A 68 -2.18 10.49 -22.95
C PRO A 68 -3.64 10.58 -23.42
N GLY A 69 -4.54 9.91 -22.69
CA GLY A 69 -5.98 9.85 -22.99
C GLY A 69 -6.63 8.49 -22.75
N ASN A 70 -5.85 7.42 -22.57
CA ASN A 70 -6.34 6.06 -22.30
C ASN A 70 -6.15 5.66 -20.83
N HIS A 71 -7.14 5.92 -19.98
CA HIS A 71 -7.17 5.44 -18.59
C HIS A 71 -7.49 3.95 -18.47
N ALA A 72 -8.04 3.33 -19.52
CA ALA A 72 -8.43 1.92 -19.57
C ALA A 72 -7.34 0.92 -19.13
N PRO A 73 -6.07 0.99 -19.58
CA PRO A 73 -5.03 0.06 -19.13
C PRO A 73 -4.68 0.20 -17.64
N ALA A 74 -4.75 1.41 -17.07
CA ALA A 74 -4.51 1.61 -15.64
C ALA A 74 -5.67 1.03 -14.80
N VAL A 75 -6.92 1.28 -15.24
CA VAL A 75 -8.12 0.70 -14.60
C VAL A 75 -8.09 -0.83 -14.66
N LEU A 76 -7.73 -1.41 -15.81
CA LEU A 76 -7.60 -2.86 -15.96
C LEU A 76 -6.54 -3.44 -15.01
N SER A 77 -5.37 -2.79 -14.92
CA SER A 77 -4.29 -3.24 -14.03
C SER A 77 -4.70 -3.17 -12.56
N ALA A 78 -5.39 -2.10 -12.15
CA ALA A 78 -5.90 -1.95 -10.79
C ALA A 78 -6.96 -3.01 -10.47
N LEU A 79 -7.90 -3.24 -11.40
CA LEU A 79 -8.95 -4.24 -11.26
C LEU A 79 -8.37 -5.66 -11.18
N GLN A 80 -7.34 -5.97 -11.97
CA GLN A 80 -6.63 -7.25 -11.91
C GLN A 80 -5.94 -7.46 -10.56
N GLN A 81 -5.18 -6.47 -10.09
CA GLN A 81 -4.51 -6.54 -8.78
C GLN A 81 -5.52 -6.72 -7.64
N LEU A 82 -6.65 -6.02 -7.71
CA LEU A 82 -7.74 -6.22 -6.77
C LEU A 82 -8.30 -7.64 -6.84
N ALA A 83 -8.57 -8.15 -8.03
CA ALA A 83 -9.10 -9.50 -8.23
C ALA A 83 -8.15 -10.55 -7.67
N ASP A 84 -6.85 -10.41 -7.92
CA ASP A 84 -5.80 -11.26 -7.35
C ASP A 84 -5.78 -11.21 -5.81
N SER A 85 -6.01 -10.04 -5.22
CA SER A 85 -6.07 -9.87 -3.76
C SER A 85 -7.33 -10.46 -3.12
N LEU A 86 -8.43 -10.58 -3.89
CA LEU A 86 -9.71 -11.10 -3.42
C LEU A 86 -9.82 -12.61 -3.64
N ASP A 87 -9.49 -13.08 -4.84
CA ASP A 87 -9.49 -14.49 -5.24
C ASP A 87 -8.52 -14.72 -6.41
N ARG A 88 -7.25 -14.99 -6.08
CA ARG A 88 -6.18 -15.29 -7.05
C ARG A 88 -6.52 -16.43 -8.01
N ALA A 89 -7.29 -17.43 -7.59
CA ALA A 89 -7.58 -18.58 -8.46
C ALA A 89 -8.52 -18.21 -9.60
N ARG A 90 -9.28 -17.11 -9.45
CA ARG A 90 -10.35 -16.69 -10.35
C ARG A 90 -10.19 -15.25 -10.84
N ALA A 91 -9.05 -14.63 -10.58
CA ALA A 91 -8.83 -13.21 -10.83
C ALA A 91 -9.15 -12.84 -12.29
N ASP A 92 -8.60 -13.57 -13.25
CA ASP A 92 -8.81 -13.34 -14.69
C ASP A 92 -10.28 -13.48 -15.08
N ASP A 93 -10.97 -14.53 -14.62
CA ASP A 93 -12.38 -14.78 -14.92
C ASP A 93 -13.27 -13.68 -14.34
N LEU A 94 -13.02 -13.27 -13.09
CA LEU A 94 -13.77 -12.21 -12.41
C LEU A 94 -13.63 -10.87 -13.15
N VAL A 95 -12.41 -10.51 -13.54
CA VAL A 95 -12.14 -9.28 -14.30
C VAL A 95 -12.82 -9.33 -15.66
N GLN A 96 -12.70 -10.45 -16.37
CA GLN A 96 -13.31 -10.61 -17.69
C GLN A 96 -14.84 -10.50 -17.62
N ASP A 97 -15.47 -11.14 -16.63
CA ASP A 97 -16.92 -11.10 -16.45
C ASP A 97 -17.42 -9.68 -16.16
N VAL A 98 -16.77 -9.00 -15.20
CA VAL A 98 -17.14 -7.64 -14.78
C VAL A 98 -16.99 -6.65 -15.94
N LEU A 99 -15.89 -6.73 -16.70
CA LEU A 99 -15.69 -5.86 -17.87
C LEU A 99 -16.68 -6.17 -18.99
N THR A 100 -16.97 -7.45 -19.24
CA THR A 100 -17.93 -7.83 -20.28
C THR A 100 -19.33 -7.31 -19.96
N GLU A 101 -19.74 -7.39 -18.69
CA GLU A 101 -21.02 -6.86 -18.23
C GLU A 101 -21.08 -5.33 -18.34
N ALA A 102 -20.08 -4.62 -17.82
CA ALA A 102 -20.00 -3.16 -17.91
C ALA A 102 -20.07 -2.66 -19.36
N LEU A 103 -19.32 -3.31 -20.26
CA LEU A 103 -19.33 -2.98 -21.69
C LEU A 103 -20.66 -3.30 -22.37
N ALA A 104 -21.37 -4.36 -21.95
CA ALA A 104 -22.67 -4.72 -22.50
C ALA A 104 -23.78 -3.72 -22.09
N VAL A 105 -23.69 -3.16 -20.88
CA VAL A 105 -24.63 -2.15 -20.37
C VAL A 105 -24.28 -0.74 -20.88
N GLY A 106 -23.06 -0.55 -21.40
CA GLY A 106 -22.55 0.75 -21.84
C GLY A 106 -22.21 1.68 -20.67
N GLU A 107 -21.85 1.10 -19.53
CA GLU A 107 -21.36 1.85 -18.37
C GLU A 107 -19.96 2.39 -18.63
N ASP A 108 -19.65 3.51 -17.97
CA ASP A 108 -18.29 4.04 -17.96
C ASP A 108 -17.39 3.11 -17.14
N LEU A 109 -16.12 2.98 -17.55
CA LEU A 109 -15.12 2.12 -16.89
C LEU A 109 -14.57 2.79 -15.62
N ASP A 110 -15.48 3.20 -14.74
CA ASP A 110 -15.15 3.78 -13.45
C ASP A 110 -14.69 2.69 -12.46
N LEU A 111 -13.53 2.90 -11.84
CA LEU A 111 -12.91 1.90 -10.97
C LEU A 111 -13.77 1.60 -9.73
N GLU A 112 -14.53 2.56 -9.21
CA GLU A 112 -15.40 2.34 -8.04
C GLU A 112 -16.57 1.40 -8.41
N ILE A 113 -17.19 1.62 -9.57
CA ILE A 113 -18.29 0.79 -10.08
C ILE A 113 -17.79 -0.63 -10.35
N LEU A 114 -16.66 -0.77 -11.07
CA LEU A 114 -16.08 -2.07 -11.41
C LEU A 114 -15.62 -2.85 -10.16
N THR A 115 -15.01 -2.16 -9.18
CA THR A 115 -14.62 -2.74 -7.88
C THR A 115 -15.84 -3.31 -7.16
N ARG A 116 -16.94 -2.54 -7.10
CA ARG A 116 -18.18 -2.98 -6.43
C ARG A 116 -18.78 -4.21 -7.12
N ALA A 117 -18.85 -4.21 -8.45
CA ALA A 117 -19.35 -5.34 -9.22
C ALA A 117 -18.50 -6.61 -8.99
N LEU A 118 -17.17 -6.45 -8.95
CA LEU A 118 -16.25 -7.55 -8.67
C LEU A 118 -16.42 -8.12 -7.26
N VAL A 119 -16.47 -7.26 -6.24
CA VAL A 119 -16.72 -7.67 -4.85
C VAL A 119 -18.07 -8.38 -4.72
N ASP A 120 -19.13 -7.84 -5.34
CA ASP A 120 -20.45 -8.45 -5.32
C ASP A 120 -20.46 -9.86 -5.91
N ARG A 121 -19.70 -10.08 -6.98
CA ARG A 121 -19.56 -11.39 -7.62
C ARG A 121 -18.79 -12.39 -6.76
N VAL A 122 -17.69 -11.96 -6.13
CA VAL A 122 -16.94 -12.78 -5.17
C VAL A 122 -17.83 -13.17 -3.97
N LEU A 123 -18.61 -12.22 -3.46
CA LEU A 123 -19.52 -12.46 -2.33
C LEU A 123 -20.70 -13.37 -2.71
N ALA A 124 -21.24 -13.23 -3.91
CA ALA A 124 -22.34 -14.06 -4.41
C ALA A 124 -21.94 -15.52 -4.57
N ASP A 125 -20.71 -15.79 -4.98
CA ASP A 125 -20.18 -17.15 -5.13
C ASP A 125 -19.72 -17.75 -3.79
N GLY A 126 -19.12 -16.94 -2.91
CA GLY A 126 -18.71 -17.36 -1.57
C GLY A 126 -19.86 -17.61 -0.58
N ALA A 127 -21.11 -17.36 -0.97
CA ALA A 127 -22.29 -17.60 -0.15
C ALA A 127 -22.58 -19.11 0.06
N ASP A 128 -21.98 -20.00 -0.75
CA ASP A 128 -22.13 -21.46 -0.59
C ASP A 128 -21.13 -22.07 0.41
N GLU A 129 -20.07 -21.35 0.83
CA GLU A 129 -19.01 -21.90 1.70
C GLU A 129 -18.63 -21.06 2.93
N ARG A 130 -19.32 -19.95 3.23
CA ARG A 130 -18.98 -19.11 4.41
C ARG A 130 -19.43 -19.69 5.75
N GLN A 131 -18.62 -20.60 6.27
CA GLN A 131 -18.52 -20.85 7.71
C GLN A 131 -17.74 -19.69 8.34
N VAL A 132 -18.44 -18.96 9.21
CA VAL A 132 -17.94 -17.85 10.04
C VAL A 132 -16.68 -18.27 10.79
N SER A 133 -15.57 -17.53 10.64
CA SER A 133 -14.50 -17.57 11.63
C SER A 133 -14.13 -16.16 12.07
N ALA A 134 -14.48 -15.91 13.32
CA ALA A 134 -14.17 -14.72 14.08
C ALA A 134 -12.65 -14.48 14.14
N PHE A 135 -12.31 -13.19 14.16
CA PHE A 135 -10.98 -12.66 14.45
C PHE A 135 -10.39 -13.32 15.70
N ALA A 136 -9.40 -14.19 15.49
CA ALA A 136 -8.48 -14.63 16.53
C ALA A 136 -7.15 -13.89 16.30
N VAL A 137 -6.84 -12.98 17.23
CA VAL A 137 -5.53 -12.36 17.33
C VAL A 137 -4.53 -13.46 17.69
N ALA A 138 -3.77 -13.92 16.71
CA ALA A 138 -2.68 -14.86 16.91
C ALA A 138 -1.41 -14.09 17.28
N ASP A 139 -1.08 -14.18 18.56
CA ASP A 139 0.25 -13.95 19.13
C ASP A 139 1.31 -14.72 18.33
N ARG A 140 2.31 -14.00 17.81
CA ARG A 140 3.51 -14.58 17.18
C ARG A 140 4.74 -13.85 17.69
N THR A 141 5.22 -14.30 18.84
CA THR A 141 6.64 -14.25 19.17
C THR A 141 7.38 -15.25 18.26
N GLN A 142 7.88 -14.77 17.12
CA GLN A 142 8.83 -15.54 16.32
C GLN A 142 10.24 -15.31 16.85
N GLN A 143 10.86 -16.42 17.25
CA GLN A 143 12.24 -16.54 17.67
C GLN A 143 13.16 -15.94 16.60
N LEU A 144 13.97 -14.97 17.01
CA LEU A 144 15.12 -14.51 16.27
C LEU A 144 16.14 -15.65 16.21
N ASP A 145 16.61 -15.96 15.00
CA ASP A 145 17.70 -16.90 14.76
C ASP A 145 19.01 -16.27 15.25
N VAL A 146 19.63 -16.90 16.25
CA VAL A 146 20.80 -16.40 17.00
C VAL A 146 22.12 -16.91 16.41
N ASP A 147 22.08 -17.49 15.20
CA ASP A 147 23.26 -18.15 14.61
C ASP A 147 23.67 -17.53 13.26
N ALA A 148 23.25 -16.30 12.94
CA ALA A 148 23.69 -15.62 11.73
C ALA A 148 25.21 -15.31 11.77
N ASP A 149 25.97 -16.14 11.05
CA ASP A 149 27.42 -16.04 10.91
C ASP A 149 27.89 -14.65 10.42
N THR A 150 29.01 -14.21 11.00
CA THR A 150 29.63 -12.89 10.82
C THR A 150 30.19 -12.73 9.39
N PRO A 151 29.96 -11.63 8.66
CA PRO A 151 30.63 -11.42 7.38
C PRO A 151 32.09 -10.97 7.56
N ASP A 152 33.02 -11.85 7.20
CA ASP A 152 34.45 -11.55 7.15
C ASP A 152 34.83 -10.68 5.94
N LEU A 153 35.40 -9.52 6.27
CA LEU A 153 36.58 -8.85 5.69
C LEU A 153 36.52 -8.29 4.24
N PHE A 154 36.48 -6.95 4.24
CA PHE A 154 36.87 -5.99 3.22
C PHE A 154 38.25 -6.32 2.58
N TYR A 155 38.32 -6.32 1.24
CA TYR A 155 39.54 -6.61 0.44
C TYR A 155 40.10 -5.34 -0.23
N PRO A 156 40.96 -4.57 0.46
CA PRO A 156 41.45 -3.28 -0.02
C PRO A 156 42.44 -3.36 -1.20
N GLN A 157 42.87 -4.56 -1.63
CA GLN A 157 43.78 -4.71 -2.77
C GLN A 157 43.14 -4.42 -4.15
N PHE A 158 41.83 -4.23 -4.23
CA PHE A 158 41.12 -3.92 -5.49
C PHE A 158 40.92 -2.42 -5.77
N TYR A 159 41.35 -1.51 -4.88
CA TYR A 159 41.14 -0.05 -5.01
C TYR A 159 42.44 0.75 -5.09
N LEU A 160 43.50 0.21 -5.70
CA LEU A 160 44.79 0.91 -5.80
C LEU A 160 44.98 1.77 -7.05
N ASP A 161 44.02 1.82 -7.97
CA ASP A 161 44.01 2.75 -9.10
C ASP A 161 42.65 3.47 -9.19
N GLY A 162 42.47 4.48 -8.35
CA GLY A 162 41.36 5.44 -8.48
C GLY A 162 41.64 6.44 -9.60
N PRO A 163 40.67 6.75 -10.48
CA PRO A 163 40.87 7.73 -11.54
C PRO A 163 41.12 9.15 -10.96
N ASP A 164 42.03 9.84 -11.65
CA ASP A 164 42.63 11.15 -11.37
C ASP A 164 41.66 12.22 -10.79
N LEU A 165 42.03 12.75 -9.62
CA LEU A 165 41.42 13.90 -8.96
C LEU A 165 41.80 15.18 -9.71
N GLY A 166 41.21 15.40 -10.89
CA GLY A 166 41.71 16.44 -11.79
C GLY A 166 40.79 16.94 -12.88
N GLY A 167 39.46 16.92 -12.70
CA GLY A 167 38.56 17.59 -13.63
C GLY A 167 37.09 17.37 -13.28
N PHE A 168 36.42 18.41 -12.77
CA PHE A 168 34.96 18.42 -12.79
C PHE A 168 34.53 18.33 -14.25
N ILE A 169 33.96 17.20 -14.66
CA ILE A 169 33.18 17.10 -15.89
C ILE A 169 31.95 18.00 -15.66
N THR A 170 32.01 19.25 -16.09
CA THR A 170 30.81 20.03 -16.35
C THR A 170 30.20 19.48 -17.63
N SER A 171 29.29 18.51 -17.49
CA SER A 171 28.38 18.11 -18.57
C SER A 171 26.98 18.66 -18.27
N PRO A 172 26.33 19.31 -19.24
CA PRO A 172 25.10 20.05 -19.02
C PRO A 172 23.90 19.13 -19.10
N ASN A 173 23.45 18.59 -17.96
CA ASN A 173 22.10 18.04 -17.86
C ASN A 173 21.22 18.99 -17.04
N ILE A 174 20.83 20.07 -17.72
CA ILE A 174 19.58 20.78 -17.40
C ILE A 174 18.45 19.86 -17.87
N TRP A 175 17.84 19.15 -16.94
CA TRP A 175 16.52 18.54 -17.16
C TRP A 175 15.59 19.16 -16.12
N GLY A 176 14.94 20.25 -16.51
CA GLY A 176 13.73 20.71 -15.84
C GLY A 176 12.53 19.87 -16.33
N GLY A 177 11.61 19.61 -15.41
CA GLY A 177 10.20 19.29 -15.69
C GLY A 177 9.89 17.89 -16.27
N ASP A 178 9.33 17.05 -15.41
CA ASP A 178 8.31 16.03 -15.72
C ASP A 178 8.68 14.76 -16.50
N ASN A 179 9.95 14.45 -16.75
CA ASN A 179 10.35 13.10 -17.18
C ASN A 179 11.73 12.74 -16.62
N GLN A 180 11.78 12.34 -15.36
CA GLN A 180 12.95 11.66 -14.81
C GLN A 180 12.92 10.23 -15.36
N LEU A 181 13.72 9.96 -16.41
CA LEU A 181 14.08 8.60 -16.77
C LEU A 181 14.87 8.03 -15.58
N LEU A 182 14.20 7.19 -14.80
CA LEU A 182 14.79 6.42 -13.70
C LEU A 182 16.07 5.75 -14.22
N GLY A 183 17.16 5.89 -13.47
CA GLY A 183 18.38 5.15 -13.78
C GLY A 183 18.16 3.64 -13.57
N PRO A 184 19.01 2.77 -14.13
CA PRO A 184 18.91 1.32 -13.90
C PRO A 184 18.99 0.94 -12.41
N GLU A 185 19.64 1.77 -11.59
CA GLU A 185 19.69 1.62 -10.14
C GLU A 185 18.34 1.97 -9.49
N ASP A 186 17.67 3.03 -9.96
CA ASP A 186 16.35 3.44 -9.48
C ASP A 186 15.26 2.41 -9.88
N ASP A 187 15.40 1.78 -11.06
CA ASP A 187 14.52 0.70 -11.51
C ASP A 187 14.64 -0.56 -10.62
N LEU A 188 15.85 -0.90 -10.19
CA LEU A 188 16.10 -2.05 -9.30
C LEU A 188 15.52 -1.80 -7.90
N VAL A 189 15.74 -0.62 -7.33
CA VAL A 189 15.17 -0.23 -6.04
C VAL A 189 13.65 -0.20 -6.10
N THR A 190 13.07 0.26 -7.21
CA THR A 190 11.62 0.25 -7.42
C THR A 190 11.05 -1.16 -7.51
N ALA A 191 11.72 -2.08 -8.23
CA ALA A 191 11.28 -3.46 -8.35
C ALA A 191 11.34 -4.19 -7.00
N GLU A 192 12.43 -4.03 -6.25
CA GLU A 192 12.58 -4.63 -4.93
C GLU A 192 11.53 -4.10 -3.94
N LEU A 193 11.28 -2.79 -3.95
CA LEU A 193 10.24 -2.16 -3.13
C LEU A 193 8.85 -2.72 -3.46
N LEU A 194 8.52 -2.87 -4.75
CA LEU A 194 7.24 -3.42 -5.18
C LEU A 194 7.09 -4.89 -4.79
N ASP A 195 8.15 -5.69 -4.88
CA ASP A 195 8.13 -7.08 -4.44
C ASP A 195 7.90 -7.20 -2.93
N GLN A 196 8.57 -6.37 -2.12
CA GLN A 196 8.35 -6.35 -0.67
C GLN A 196 6.94 -5.86 -0.29
N VAL A 197 6.42 -4.86 -1.01
CA VAL A 197 5.04 -4.38 -0.83
C VAL A 197 4.04 -5.47 -1.19
N ASN A 198 4.21 -6.15 -2.32
CA ASN A 198 3.33 -7.25 -2.74
C ASN A 198 3.37 -8.41 -1.74
N GLU A 199 4.55 -8.80 -1.27
CA GLU A 199 4.69 -9.83 -0.24
C GLU A 199 4.00 -9.41 1.08
N ALA A 200 4.11 -8.14 1.46
CA ALA A 200 3.45 -7.63 2.65
C ALA A 200 1.92 -7.62 2.49
N LEU A 201 1.40 -7.28 1.31
CA LEU A 201 -0.04 -7.33 1.00
C LEU A 201 -0.58 -8.76 1.05
N ASP A 202 0.13 -9.73 0.48
CA ASP A 202 -0.25 -11.14 0.48
C ASP A 202 -0.37 -11.75 1.88
N LYS A 203 0.36 -11.18 2.85
CA LYS A 203 0.31 -11.62 4.26
C LYS A 203 -0.79 -10.95 5.07
N LEU A 204 -1.50 -9.95 4.52
CA LEU A 204 -2.58 -9.27 5.22
C LEU A 204 -3.85 -10.13 5.25
N PRO A 205 -4.52 -10.23 6.41
CA PRO A 205 -5.82 -10.90 6.48
C PRO A 205 -6.88 -10.10 5.70
N PRO A 206 -7.88 -10.75 5.08
CA PRO A 206 -9.05 -10.05 4.57
C PRO A 206 -9.79 -9.32 5.72
N PRO A 207 -10.31 -8.10 5.51
CA PRO A 207 -10.31 -7.32 4.27
C PRO A 207 -9.10 -6.37 4.09
N ALA A 208 -8.06 -6.44 4.93
CA ALA A 208 -7.00 -5.44 4.98
C ALA A 208 -6.14 -5.36 3.71
N GLY A 209 -5.82 -6.49 3.07
CA GLY A 209 -5.06 -6.53 1.81
C GLY A 209 -5.77 -5.80 0.66
N PRO A 210 -7.00 -6.23 0.28
CA PRO A 210 -7.76 -5.57 -0.78
C PRO A 210 -8.08 -4.09 -0.47
N LEU A 211 -8.32 -3.75 0.80
CA LEU A 211 -8.54 -2.35 1.17
C LEU A 211 -7.28 -1.49 1.02
N ALA A 212 -6.11 -2.04 1.36
CA ALA A 212 -4.83 -1.37 1.16
C ALA A 212 -4.52 -1.18 -0.34
N GLN A 213 -4.82 -2.19 -1.16
CA GLN A 213 -4.73 -2.11 -2.62
C GLN A 213 -5.56 -0.92 -3.15
N LEU A 214 -6.82 -0.80 -2.76
CA LEU A 214 -7.67 0.30 -3.23
C LEU A 214 -7.21 1.68 -2.73
N VAL A 215 -6.88 1.80 -1.45
CA VAL A 215 -6.66 3.13 -0.83
C VAL A 215 -5.22 3.61 -0.94
N LEU A 216 -4.27 2.75 -0.58
CA LEU A 216 -2.85 3.13 -0.48
C LEU A 216 -2.15 3.02 -1.83
N LEU A 217 -2.66 2.15 -2.68
CA LEU A 217 -2.08 1.84 -3.96
C LEU A 217 -2.88 2.52 -5.07
N ASP A 218 -4.18 2.29 -5.19
CA ASP A 218 -4.98 2.85 -6.30
C ASP A 218 -5.49 4.28 -6.03
N GLY A 219 -5.18 4.84 -4.85
CA GLY A 219 -5.53 6.21 -4.48
C GLY A 219 -7.04 6.44 -4.28
N MET A 220 -7.83 5.38 -4.16
CA MET A 220 -9.27 5.48 -3.93
C MET A 220 -9.54 6.08 -2.54
N PRO A 221 -10.46 7.05 -2.41
CA PRO A 221 -10.81 7.57 -1.09
C PRO A 221 -11.42 6.46 -0.23
N ILE A 222 -11.04 6.41 1.06
CA ILE A 222 -11.44 5.35 1.99
C ILE A 222 -12.96 5.15 2.07
N THR A 223 -13.75 6.22 1.92
CA THR A 223 -15.22 6.15 1.92
C THR A 223 -15.76 5.39 0.72
N ALA A 224 -15.19 5.61 -0.47
CA ALA A 224 -15.54 4.88 -1.69
C ALA A 224 -15.07 3.42 -1.61
N ALA A 225 -13.84 3.19 -1.14
CA ALA A 225 -13.30 1.84 -0.96
C ALA A 225 -14.11 1.03 0.06
N ALA A 226 -14.48 1.62 1.21
CA ALA A 226 -15.34 1.00 2.20
C ALA A 226 -16.72 0.66 1.64
N ALA A 227 -17.33 1.57 0.87
CA ALA A 227 -18.60 1.32 0.20
C ALA A 227 -18.50 0.21 -0.85
N ALA A 228 -17.43 0.18 -1.65
CA ALA A 228 -17.20 -0.85 -2.66
C ALA A 228 -16.97 -2.24 -2.01
N MET A 229 -16.27 -2.28 -0.88
CA MET A 229 -16.01 -3.50 -0.10
C MET A 229 -17.13 -3.89 0.87
N ARG A 230 -18.23 -3.13 0.94
CA ARG A 230 -19.36 -3.31 1.88
C ARG A 230 -18.94 -3.34 3.35
N LEU A 231 -17.96 -2.51 3.72
CA LEU A 231 -17.47 -2.36 5.10
C LEU A 231 -18.07 -1.12 5.75
N SER A 232 -18.25 -1.15 7.07
CA SER A 232 -18.50 0.09 7.81
C SER A 232 -17.24 0.98 7.81
N PRO A 233 -17.37 2.31 7.96
CA PRO A 233 -16.21 3.21 8.00
C PRO A 233 -15.20 2.85 9.11
N HIS A 234 -15.67 2.33 10.23
CA HIS A 234 -14.82 1.94 11.36
C HIS A 234 -14.07 0.63 11.11
N GLU A 235 -14.72 -0.36 10.49
CA GLU A 235 -14.05 -1.60 10.07
C GLU A 235 -13.00 -1.32 8.99
N ALA A 236 -13.33 -0.47 8.01
CA ALA A 236 -12.39 -0.06 6.97
C ALA A 236 -11.18 0.67 7.58
N ALA A 237 -11.38 1.65 8.46
CA ALA A 237 -10.29 2.36 9.11
C ALA A 237 -9.42 1.43 9.98
N SER A 238 -10.01 0.44 10.66
CA SER A 238 -9.26 -0.54 11.45
C SER A 238 -8.42 -1.48 10.57
N ALA A 239 -9.01 -1.98 9.48
CA ALA A 239 -8.30 -2.83 8.52
C ALA A 239 -7.17 -2.07 7.81
N LEU A 240 -7.41 -0.82 7.43
CA LEU A 240 -6.41 0.05 6.82
C LEU A 240 -5.28 0.38 7.80
N HIS A 241 -5.59 0.56 9.09
CA HIS A 241 -4.58 0.81 10.11
C HIS A 241 -3.57 -0.34 10.19
N LEU A 242 -4.07 -1.57 10.23
CA LEU A 242 -3.24 -2.79 10.22
C LEU A 242 -2.37 -2.84 8.96
N ALA A 243 -2.95 -2.55 7.79
CA ALA A 243 -2.23 -2.56 6.53
C ALA A 243 -1.10 -1.52 6.51
N ARG A 244 -1.37 -0.29 6.93
CA ARG A 244 -0.39 0.81 7.00
C ARG A 244 0.81 0.47 7.88
N ILE A 245 0.58 -0.13 9.05
CA ILE A 245 1.66 -0.55 9.94
C ILE A 245 2.55 -1.61 9.26
N ARG A 246 1.93 -2.60 8.60
CA ARG A 246 2.65 -3.69 7.92
C ARG A 246 3.44 -3.20 6.72
N LEU A 247 2.83 -2.33 5.90
CA LEU A 247 3.47 -1.77 4.72
C LEU A 247 4.60 -0.82 5.09
N ARG A 248 4.43 0.04 6.10
CA ARG A 248 5.54 0.86 6.63
C ARG A 248 6.72 -0.01 7.05
N ALA A 249 6.48 -1.12 7.75
CA ALA A 249 7.54 -2.02 8.18
C ALA A 249 8.27 -2.65 6.98
N ALA A 250 7.54 -3.05 5.93
CA ALA A 250 8.13 -3.56 4.70
C ALA A 250 8.99 -2.49 4.00
N VAL A 251 8.42 -1.30 3.75
CA VAL A 251 9.13 -0.17 3.11
C VAL A 251 10.38 0.22 3.89
N ALA A 252 10.30 0.26 5.23
CA ALA A 252 11.45 0.59 6.07
C ALA A 252 12.58 -0.45 5.97
N THR A 253 12.27 -1.71 5.65
CA THR A 253 13.26 -2.78 5.47
C THR A 253 13.97 -2.66 4.12
N THR A 254 13.28 -2.16 3.09
CA THR A 254 13.87 -1.95 1.76
C THR A 254 14.79 -0.72 1.70
N LEU A 255 14.45 0.33 2.47
CA LEU A 255 15.11 1.63 2.39
C LEU A 255 16.23 1.83 3.44
N SER A 256 16.57 0.79 4.21
CA SER A 256 17.62 0.82 5.26
C SER A 256 18.97 0.33 4.75
#